data_AF-B7IHC6-F1
#
_entry.id   AF-B7IHC6-F1
#
_cell.length_a   1.000
_cell.length_b   1.000
_cell.length_c   1.000
_cell.angle_alpha   90.00
_cell.angle_beta   90.00
_cell.angle_gamma   90.00
#
_symmetry.space_group_name_H-M   'P 1'
#
loop_
_entity.id
_entity.type
_entity.pdbx_description
1 polymer ?
#
loop_
_entity_poly.entity_id
_entity_poly.type
_entity_poly.pdbx_seq_one_letter_code
_entity_poly.pdbx_strand_id
1 'polypeptide(L)'
;MIYFKMFGDFKVFVDGKEVETKNNKNLKLLFYIISSRKSYIPKEEIYDVFWNNFTRDYARKNLNVQMYNLKKTYLFLEDVIKNYRENIYIDRDKISSDYEFFMDNIGSNSLKALKVYSGDFLEGYDDDWIVEKRKQCRKLANLALYFYNEEAKKVEILLEIQKDMREKPYVILFLNEIKNLRMRKGDFLLNLENGSLVLLEKGNKTVSQAVDGFLKRSGIERAKMLNEDEALNLINFKNSDKEEKIYEENL
;
A
#
# COMPACT_ATOMS: atom_id res chain seq x y z
N MET A 1 -6.22 -17.60 14.80
CA MET A 1 -6.09 -16.48 13.85
C MET A 1 -6.04 -15.18 14.62
N ILE A 2 -5.05 -14.33 14.34
CA ILE A 2 -4.89 -13.02 14.98
C ILE A 2 -5.35 -11.96 14.00
N TYR A 3 -6.21 -11.05 14.46
CA TYR A 3 -6.71 -9.93 13.66
C TYR A 3 -6.39 -8.62 14.35
N PHE A 4 -5.81 -7.69 13.59
CA PHE A 4 -5.53 -6.33 14.03
C PHE A 4 -6.51 -5.37 13.37
N LYS A 5 -7.30 -4.66 14.18
CA LYS A 5 -8.08 -3.50 13.74
C LYS A 5 -7.19 -2.27 13.88
N MET A 6 -6.86 -1.65 12.76
CA MET A 6 -5.92 -0.54 12.64
C MET A 6 -6.60 0.75 12.13
N PHE A 7 -7.84 0.71 11.66
CA PHE A 7 -8.60 1.91 11.32
C PHE A 7 -9.56 2.32 12.45
N GLY A 8 -9.53 3.61 12.80
CA GLY A 8 -10.16 4.15 14.01
C GLY A 8 -9.50 3.58 15.27
N ASP A 9 -10.32 3.23 16.27
CA ASP A 9 -9.81 2.64 17.51
C ASP A 9 -9.03 1.34 17.26
N PHE A 10 -7.77 1.33 17.67
CA PHE A 10 -6.90 0.17 17.58
C PHE A 10 -7.40 -0.95 18.51
N LYS A 11 -7.56 -2.16 17.95
CA LYS A 11 -7.95 -3.36 18.70
C LYS A 11 -7.23 -4.59 18.18
N VAL A 12 -7.05 -5.57 19.06
CA VAL A 12 -6.48 -6.89 18.70
C VAL A 12 -7.47 -7.97 19.07
N PHE A 13 -7.68 -8.91 18.15
CA PHE A 13 -8.53 -10.07 18.36
C PHE A 13 -7.71 -11.34 18.16
N VAL A 14 -7.78 -12.26 19.11
CA VAL A 14 -7.17 -13.59 19.02
C VAL A 14 -8.29 -14.61 19.06
N ASP A 15 -8.43 -15.37 17.97
CA ASP A 15 -9.52 -16.35 17.80
C ASP A 15 -10.91 -15.73 18.04
N GLY A 16 -11.09 -14.51 17.55
CA GLY A 16 -12.33 -13.74 17.65
C GLY A 16 -12.56 -13.02 18.98
N LYS A 17 -11.68 -13.21 19.98
CA LYS A 17 -11.80 -12.53 21.28
C LYS A 17 -10.90 -11.32 21.35
N GLU A 18 -11.45 -10.17 21.74
CA GLU A 18 -10.68 -8.94 21.96
C GLU A 18 -9.67 -9.15 23.11
N VAL A 19 -8.43 -8.74 22.89
CA VAL A 19 -7.35 -8.80 23.87
C VAL A 19 -7.02 -7.38 24.30
N GLU A 20 -6.89 -7.16 25.61
CA GLU A 20 -6.49 -5.87 26.15
C GLU A 20 -5.08 -5.51 25.70
N THR A 21 -4.94 -4.33 25.10
CA THR A 21 -3.63 -3.79 24.71
C THR A 21 -3.31 -2.56 25.53
N LYS A 22 -2.12 -2.55 26.12
CA LYS A 22 -1.61 -1.37 26.84
C LYS A 22 -0.88 -0.48 25.86
N ASN A 23 -1.27 0.79 25.80
CA ASN A 23 -0.54 1.78 25.02
C ASN A 23 0.89 1.91 25.61
N ASN A 24 1.88 1.48 24.84
CA ASN A 24 3.28 1.53 25.24
C ASN A 24 4.19 1.61 24.01
N LYS A 25 5.46 1.96 24.22
CA LYS A 25 6.43 2.11 23.12
C LYS A 25 6.64 0.83 22.29
N ASN A 26 6.44 -0.35 22.87
CA ASN A 26 6.58 -1.62 22.15
C ASN A 26 5.43 -1.84 21.16
N LEU A 27 4.25 -1.27 21.42
CA LEU A 27 3.09 -1.40 20.54
C LEU A 27 3.32 -0.72 19.19
N LYS A 28 4.07 0.38 19.16
CA LYS A 28 4.47 1.08 17.92
C LYS A 28 5.34 0.22 17.01
N LEU A 29 6.26 -0.56 17.59
CA LEU A 29 7.05 -1.53 16.83
C LEU A 29 6.15 -2.61 16.21
N LEU A 30 5.16 -3.11 16.96
CA LEU A 30 4.19 -4.06 16.44
C LEU A 30 3.39 -3.46 15.27
N PHE A 31 2.91 -2.22 15.40
CA PHE A 31 2.20 -1.54 14.31
C PHE A 31 3.01 -1.48 13.03
N TYR A 32 4.29 -1.15 13.14
CA TYR A 32 5.19 -1.10 11.99
C TYR A 32 5.35 -2.48 11.35
N ILE A 33 5.58 -3.51 12.18
CA ILE A 33 5.71 -4.90 11.72
C ILE A 33 4.44 -5.36 10.98
N ILE A 34 3.26 -5.16 11.56
CA ILE A 34 1.99 -5.62 10.97
C ILE A 34 1.65 -4.86 9.70
N SER A 35 1.80 -3.52 9.71
CA SER A 35 1.48 -2.66 8.57
C SER A 35 2.53 -2.70 7.44
N SER A 36 3.65 -3.39 7.63
CA SER A 36 4.65 -3.59 6.57
C SER A 36 4.12 -4.46 5.42
N ARG A 37 3.13 -5.34 5.70
CA ARG A 37 2.63 -6.38 4.77
C ARG A 37 3.72 -7.33 4.25
N LYS A 38 4.90 -7.36 4.88
CA LYS A 38 6.03 -8.22 4.50
C LYS A 38 6.03 -9.50 5.34
N SER A 39 6.52 -10.61 4.80
CA SER A 39 6.80 -11.83 5.59
C SER A 39 8.14 -11.76 6.34
N TYR A 40 8.99 -10.79 6.00
CA TYR A 40 10.18 -10.44 6.77
C TYR A 40 10.54 -8.96 6.62
N ILE A 41 11.16 -8.39 7.64
CA ILE A 41 11.64 -7.00 7.67
C ILE A 41 13.12 -7.00 8.07
N PRO A 42 14.03 -6.45 7.24
CA PRO A 42 15.41 -6.22 7.64
C PRO A 42 15.48 -5.32 8.87
N LYS A 43 16.32 -5.66 9.85
CA LYS A 43 16.44 -4.85 11.06
C LYS A 43 16.93 -3.43 10.80
N GLU A 44 17.77 -3.26 9.76
CA GLU A 44 18.22 -1.94 9.31
C GLU A 44 17.05 -1.00 8.98
N GLU A 45 15.99 -1.52 8.34
CA GLU A 45 14.78 -0.75 8.04
C GLU A 45 14.10 -0.25 9.33
N ILE A 46 14.09 -1.09 10.37
CA ILE A 46 13.51 -0.72 11.68
C ILE A 46 14.40 0.28 12.40
N TYR A 47 15.73 0.14 12.31
CA TYR A 47 16.65 1.10 12.88
C TYR A 47 16.48 2.49 12.27
N ASP A 48 16.31 2.56 10.96
CA ASP A 48 16.11 3.83 10.26
C ASP A 48 14.79 4.51 10.64
N VAL A 49 13.74 3.73 10.95
CA VAL A 49 12.44 4.30 11.34
C VAL A 49 12.43 4.75 12.80
N PHE A 50 12.96 3.94 13.71
CA PHE A 50 12.81 4.18 15.16
C PHE A 50 14.03 4.85 15.80
N TRP A 51 15.20 4.77 15.16
CA TRP A 51 16.48 5.17 15.73
C TRP A 51 17.47 5.78 14.71
N ASN A 52 16.99 6.46 13.66
CA ASN A 52 17.85 7.07 12.62
C ASN A 52 18.98 7.95 13.15
N ASN A 53 18.77 8.63 14.27
CA ASN A 53 19.72 9.57 14.88
C ASN A 53 20.63 8.91 15.94
N PHE A 54 20.63 7.57 16.03
CA PHE A 54 21.42 6.83 17.00
C PHE A 54 22.40 5.87 16.32
N THR A 55 23.37 5.39 17.09
CA THR A 55 24.29 4.36 16.60
C THR A 55 23.57 3.03 16.39
N ARG A 56 24.05 2.24 15.44
CA ARG A 56 23.49 0.90 15.14
C ARG A 56 23.54 -0.03 16.37
N ASP A 57 24.59 0.07 17.19
CA ASP A 57 24.68 -0.68 18.44
C ASP A 57 23.59 -0.30 19.45
N TYR A 58 23.28 1.00 19.55
CA TYR A 58 22.20 1.48 20.40
C TYR A 58 20.84 1.00 19.88
N ALA A 59 20.59 1.13 18.58
CA ALA A 59 19.36 0.68 17.94
C ALA A 59 19.15 -0.84 18.11
N ARG A 60 20.19 -1.65 17.88
CA ARG A 60 20.16 -3.11 18.05
C ARG A 60 19.82 -3.53 19.47
N LYS A 61 20.45 -2.91 20.48
CA LYS A 61 20.17 -3.21 21.89
C LYS A 61 18.71 -2.89 22.24
N ASN A 62 18.22 -1.72 21.80
CA ASN A 62 16.84 -1.30 22.05
C ASN A 62 15.82 -2.19 21.32
N LEU A 63 16.07 -2.55 20.06
CA LEU A 63 15.19 -3.45 19.31
C LEU A 63 15.05 -4.81 20.00
N ASN A 64 16.16 -5.39 20.48
CA ASN A 64 16.11 -6.68 21.18
C ASN A 64 15.28 -6.60 22.46
N VAL A 65 15.44 -5.53 23.25
CA VAL A 65 14.66 -5.30 24.48
C VAL A 65 13.18 -5.10 24.15
N GLN A 66 12.84 -4.28 23.14
CA GLN A 66 11.45 -4.07 22.74
C GLN A 66 10.80 -5.35 22.22
N MET A 67 11.52 -6.14 21.40
CA MET A 67 11.03 -7.43 20.90
C MET A 67 10.80 -8.43 22.03
N TYR A 68 11.69 -8.49 23.02
CA TYR A 68 11.51 -9.31 24.21
C TYR A 68 10.27 -8.88 24.99
N ASN A 69 10.13 -7.58 25.27
CA ASN A 69 8.98 -7.04 26.00
C ASN A 69 7.67 -7.23 25.24
N LEU A 70 7.68 -7.10 23.92
CA LEU A 70 6.53 -7.31 23.07
C LEU A 70 6.02 -8.76 23.19
N LYS A 71 6.91 -9.75 23.06
CA LYS A 71 6.56 -11.17 23.21
C LYS A 71 6.11 -11.52 24.62
N LYS A 72 6.76 -10.95 25.64
CA LYS A 72 6.38 -11.14 27.04
C LYS A 72 5.00 -10.57 27.36
N THR A 73 4.64 -9.44 26.73
CA THR A 73 3.34 -8.77 26.94
C THR A 73 2.23 -9.45 26.14
N TYR A 74 2.53 -9.87 24.91
CA TYR A 74 1.57 -10.42 23.96
C TYR A 74 2.00 -11.83 23.55
N LEU A 75 1.74 -12.81 24.41
CA LEU A 75 2.17 -14.21 24.23
C LEU A 75 1.70 -14.84 22.92
N PHE A 76 0.55 -14.40 22.40
CA PHE A 76 0.04 -14.85 21.09
C PHE A 76 0.96 -14.51 19.91
N LEU A 77 1.97 -13.63 20.09
CA LEU A 77 2.95 -13.30 19.06
C LEU A 77 4.16 -14.24 19.03
N GLU A 78 4.33 -15.13 20.01
CA GLU A 78 5.56 -15.90 20.21
C GLU A 78 5.94 -16.74 18.98
N ASP A 79 4.96 -17.45 18.43
CA ASP A 79 5.09 -18.31 17.24
C ASP A 79 4.83 -17.59 15.91
N VAL A 80 4.57 -16.30 15.97
CA VAL A 80 4.09 -15.50 14.83
C VAL A 80 5.16 -14.53 14.36
N ILE A 81 5.88 -13.90 15.30
CA ILE A 81 6.94 -12.95 15.00
C ILE A 81 8.26 -13.53 15.51
N LYS A 82 9.23 -13.75 14.63
CA LYS A 82 10.55 -14.32 14.98
C LYS A 82 11.65 -13.32 14.70
N ASN A 83 12.36 -12.92 15.76
CA ASN A 83 13.58 -12.13 15.64
C ASN A 83 14.76 -13.08 15.35
N TYR A 84 15.27 -13.10 14.12
CA TYR A 84 16.30 -14.06 13.69
C TYR A 84 17.36 -13.42 12.78
N ARG A 85 18.64 -13.51 13.18
CA ARG A 85 19.78 -12.88 12.49
C ARG A 85 19.51 -11.40 12.22
N GLU A 86 19.57 -10.95 10.97
CA GLU A 86 19.37 -9.55 10.56
C GLU A 86 17.94 -9.24 10.13
N ASN A 87 16.97 -10.13 10.41
CA ASN A 87 15.58 -9.95 10.01
C ASN A 87 14.60 -10.21 11.16
N ILE A 88 13.43 -9.61 11.06
CA ILE A 88 12.22 -10.01 11.79
C ILE A 88 11.31 -10.75 10.81
N TYR A 89 11.04 -12.03 11.05
CA TYR A 89 10.14 -12.85 10.25
C TYR A 89 8.73 -12.82 10.84
N ILE A 90 7.73 -12.84 9.96
CA ILE A 90 6.32 -12.73 10.30
C ILE A 90 5.57 -13.86 9.60
N ASP A 91 4.89 -14.69 10.38
CA ASP A 91 3.99 -15.73 9.90
C ASP A 91 2.66 -15.09 9.45
N ARG A 92 2.58 -14.75 8.16
CA ARG A 92 1.42 -14.05 7.58
C ARG A 92 0.17 -14.91 7.51
N ASP A 93 0.28 -16.24 7.58
CA ASP A 93 -0.89 -17.13 7.59
C ASP A 93 -1.65 -17.08 8.92
N LYS A 94 -1.03 -16.51 9.97
CA LYS A 94 -1.63 -16.38 11.30
C LYS A 94 -2.12 -14.97 11.64
N ILE A 95 -1.82 -13.99 10.79
CA ILE A 95 -2.15 -12.58 11.01
C ILE A 95 -2.98 -12.05 9.86
N SER A 96 -3.98 -11.24 10.20
CA SER A 96 -4.69 -10.37 9.25
C SER A 96 -4.94 -8.99 9.86
N SER A 97 -5.22 -8.00 9.03
CA SER A 97 -5.70 -6.69 9.50
C SER A 97 -6.69 -6.04 8.53
N ASP A 98 -7.51 -5.13 9.04
CA ASP A 98 -8.34 -4.24 8.20
C ASP A 98 -7.46 -3.39 7.25
N TYR A 99 -6.29 -2.95 7.70
CA TYR A 99 -5.32 -2.23 6.88
C TYR A 99 -4.84 -3.05 5.69
N GLU A 100 -4.42 -4.31 5.91
CA GLU A 100 -4.02 -5.19 4.81
C GLU A 100 -5.17 -5.43 3.84
N PHE A 101 -6.35 -5.76 4.38
CA PHE A 101 -7.55 -5.96 3.58
C PHE A 101 -7.90 -4.71 2.74
N PHE A 102 -7.81 -3.52 3.34
CA PHE A 102 -8.03 -2.26 2.66
C PHE A 102 -7.03 -2.10 1.51
N MET A 103 -5.73 -2.23 1.77
CA MET A 103 -4.70 -2.06 0.74
C MET A 103 -4.81 -3.07 -0.40
N ASP A 104 -5.22 -4.31 -0.11
CA ASP A 104 -5.42 -5.35 -1.12
C ASP A 104 -6.65 -5.11 -2.01
N ASN A 105 -7.66 -4.42 -1.49
CA ASN A 105 -8.96 -4.28 -2.17
C ASN A 105 -9.21 -2.85 -2.70
N ILE A 106 -8.52 -1.82 -2.22
CA ILE A 106 -8.90 -0.42 -2.52
C ILE A 106 -8.80 -0.06 -4.01
N GLY A 107 -7.88 -0.68 -4.76
CA GLY A 107 -7.77 -0.51 -6.22
C GLY A 107 -8.63 -1.46 -7.08
N SER A 108 -9.03 -2.62 -6.55
CA SER A 108 -9.74 -3.66 -7.32
C SER A 108 -11.24 -3.71 -7.02
N ASN A 109 -11.60 -3.49 -5.75
CA ASN A 109 -12.95 -3.47 -5.22
C ASN A 109 -13.05 -2.41 -4.11
N SER A 110 -13.04 -1.14 -4.52
CA SER A 110 -12.98 0.02 -3.63
C SER A 110 -14.13 0.04 -2.63
N LEU A 111 -15.36 -0.32 -3.04
CA LEU A 111 -16.52 -0.40 -2.14
C LEU A 111 -16.31 -1.41 -1.01
N LYS A 112 -15.67 -2.56 -1.28
CA LYS A 112 -15.36 -3.55 -0.26
C LYS A 112 -14.27 -3.05 0.70
N ALA A 113 -13.25 -2.37 0.19
CA ALA A 113 -12.21 -1.77 1.01
C ALA A 113 -12.74 -0.66 1.92
N LEU A 114 -13.62 0.21 1.40
CA LEU A 114 -14.21 1.31 2.18
C LEU A 114 -15.03 0.82 3.38
N LYS A 115 -15.60 -0.40 3.33
CA LYS A 115 -16.34 -0.98 4.46
C LYS A 115 -15.49 -1.23 5.71
N VAL A 116 -14.19 -1.45 5.55
CA VAL A 116 -13.27 -1.67 6.69
C VAL A 116 -12.54 -0.39 7.12
N TYR A 117 -12.63 0.68 6.33
CA TYR A 117 -12.06 1.98 6.65
C TYR A 117 -12.96 2.73 7.64
N SER A 118 -12.90 2.32 8.92
CA SER A 118 -13.78 2.84 9.97
C SER A 118 -13.31 4.13 10.65
N GLY A 119 -12.24 4.75 10.16
CA GLY A 119 -11.59 5.90 10.77
C GLY A 119 -10.14 5.99 10.35
N ASP A 120 -9.38 6.84 11.03
CA ASP A 120 -7.98 7.05 10.69
C ASP A 120 -7.10 5.85 10.99
N PHE A 121 -6.08 5.64 10.16
CA PHE A 121 -5.04 4.66 10.45
C PHE A 121 -4.37 5.00 11.79
N LEU A 122 -4.44 4.05 12.73
CA LEU A 122 -3.90 4.12 14.09
C LEU A 122 -4.21 5.46 14.75
N GLU A 123 -5.49 5.77 14.88
CA GLU A 123 -5.97 7.01 15.49
C GLU A 123 -5.38 7.22 16.90
N GLY A 124 -4.96 8.44 17.21
CA GLY A 124 -4.31 8.79 18.49
C GLY A 124 -2.81 8.49 18.59
N TYR A 125 -2.15 8.07 17.49
CA TYR A 125 -0.70 7.88 17.43
C TYR A 125 -0.04 8.85 16.44
N ASP A 126 1.00 9.56 16.87
CA ASP A 126 1.55 10.70 16.10
C ASP A 126 3.01 10.50 15.65
N ASP A 127 3.52 9.28 15.63
CA ASP A 127 4.85 9.03 15.03
C ASP A 127 4.82 9.36 13.53
N ASP A 128 5.89 9.99 13.03
CA ASP A 128 5.94 10.52 11.66
C ASP A 128 5.54 9.49 10.60
N TRP A 129 6.04 8.25 10.71
CA TRP A 129 5.71 7.18 9.76
C TRP A 129 4.23 6.76 9.82
N ILE A 130 3.58 6.87 10.98
CA ILE A 130 2.15 6.62 11.15
C ILE A 130 1.36 7.75 10.49
N VAL A 131 1.77 9.00 10.72
CA VAL A 131 1.13 10.18 10.14
C VAL A 131 1.18 10.14 8.62
N GLU A 132 2.34 9.81 8.03
CA GLU A 132 2.46 9.68 6.58
C GLU A 132 1.60 8.53 6.02
N LYS A 133 1.61 7.37 6.66
CA LYS A 133 0.76 6.23 6.25
C LYS A 133 -0.73 6.55 6.40
N ARG A 134 -1.12 7.32 7.44
CA ARG A 134 -2.50 7.80 7.62
C ARG A 134 -2.91 8.75 6.50
N LYS A 135 -2.06 9.72 6.14
CA LYS A 135 -2.32 10.63 5.02
C LYS A 135 -2.55 9.85 3.72
N GLN A 136 -1.72 8.84 3.45
CA GLN A 136 -1.89 7.98 2.29
C GLN A 136 -3.23 7.24 2.33
N CYS A 137 -3.57 6.59 3.46
CA CYS A 137 -4.84 5.86 3.56
C CYS A 137 -6.05 6.79 3.37
N ARG A 138 -6.02 8.00 3.94
CA ARG A 138 -7.05 9.02 3.72
C ARG A 138 -7.16 9.41 2.26
N LYS A 139 -6.05 9.67 1.58
CA LYS A 139 -6.02 9.99 0.14
C LYS A 139 -6.69 8.87 -0.66
N LEU A 140 -6.28 7.62 -0.44
CA LEU A 140 -6.84 6.46 -1.13
C LEU A 140 -8.34 6.27 -0.85
N ALA A 141 -8.76 6.44 0.40
CA ALA A 141 -10.17 6.33 0.79
C ALA A 141 -11.02 7.43 0.13
N ASN A 142 -10.52 8.68 0.08
CA ASN A 142 -11.22 9.78 -0.58
C ASN A 142 -11.34 9.54 -2.09
N LEU A 143 -10.25 9.15 -2.75
CA LEU A 143 -10.27 8.81 -4.18
C LEU A 143 -11.30 7.70 -4.47
N ALA A 144 -11.31 6.66 -3.64
CA ALA A 144 -12.27 5.58 -3.75
C ALA A 144 -13.71 6.03 -3.49
N LEU A 145 -13.96 6.86 -2.47
CA LEU A 145 -15.31 7.26 -2.08
C LEU A 145 -16.00 8.08 -3.18
N TYR A 146 -15.29 9.05 -3.75
CA TYR A 146 -15.86 9.98 -4.72
C TYR A 146 -15.81 9.44 -6.16
N PHE A 147 -14.86 8.54 -6.47
CA PHE A 147 -14.54 8.23 -7.85
C PHE A 147 -14.36 6.73 -8.15
N TYR A 148 -14.93 5.82 -7.35
CA TYR A 148 -14.80 4.37 -7.61
C TYR A 148 -15.31 3.92 -8.99
N ASN A 149 -16.19 4.69 -9.63
CA ASN A 149 -16.70 4.43 -10.98
C ASN A 149 -15.85 5.07 -12.10
N GLU A 150 -14.88 5.92 -11.77
CA GLU A 150 -14.05 6.59 -12.76
C GLU A 150 -12.76 5.81 -13.04
N GLU A 151 -12.56 5.41 -14.28
CA GLU A 151 -11.39 4.63 -14.70
C GLU A 151 -10.07 5.35 -14.39
N ALA A 152 -10.02 6.68 -14.59
CA ALA A 152 -8.83 7.48 -14.31
C ALA A 152 -8.43 7.42 -12.83
N LYS A 153 -9.42 7.51 -11.93
CA LYS A 153 -9.21 7.49 -10.48
C LYS A 153 -8.90 6.10 -9.97
N LYS A 154 -9.44 5.06 -10.60
CA LYS A 154 -8.99 3.68 -10.37
C LYS A 154 -7.51 3.50 -10.71
N VAL A 155 -7.05 4.02 -11.85
CA VAL A 155 -5.62 3.97 -12.20
C VAL A 155 -4.79 4.79 -11.21
N GLU A 156 -5.25 5.98 -10.82
CA GLU A 156 -4.58 6.80 -9.80
C GLU A 156 -4.38 6.03 -8.48
N ILE A 157 -5.43 5.38 -7.98
CA ILE A 157 -5.37 4.52 -6.79
C ILE A 157 -4.33 3.40 -6.95
N LEU A 158 -4.31 2.70 -8.08
CA LEU A 158 -3.36 1.62 -8.33
C LEU A 158 -1.92 2.10 -8.34
N LEU A 159 -1.65 3.26 -8.94
CA LEU A 159 -0.32 3.87 -8.97
C LEU A 159 0.13 4.30 -7.56
N GLU A 160 -0.76 4.91 -6.78
CA GLU A 160 -0.49 5.33 -5.41
C GLU A 160 -0.20 4.16 -4.47
N ILE A 161 -0.93 3.05 -4.59
CA ILE A 161 -0.63 1.81 -3.84
C ILE A 161 0.74 1.27 -4.26
N GLN A 162 0.99 1.23 -5.57
CA GLN A 162 2.18 0.62 -6.12
C GLN A 162 3.46 1.35 -5.67
N LYS A 163 3.44 2.66 -5.43
CA LYS A 163 4.60 3.44 -4.94
C LYS A 163 5.28 2.82 -3.72
N ASP A 164 4.51 2.28 -2.79
CA ASP A 164 5.04 1.72 -1.54
C ASP A 164 5.35 0.23 -1.61
N MET A 165 5.01 -0.42 -2.74
CA MET A 165 5.30 -1.82 -2.94
C MET A 165 6.76 -2.01 -3.33
N ARG A 166 7.44 -2.97 -2.67
CA ARG A 166 8.80 -3.39 -3.05
C ARG A 166 8.80 -4.05 -4.43
N GLU A 167 7.82 -4.92 -4.67
CA GLU A 167 7.59 -5.54 -5.97
C GLU A 167 6.42 -4.83 -6.65
N LYS A 168 6.71 -4.18 -7.78
CA LYS A 168 5.71 -3.44 -8.56
C LYS A 168 4.85 -4.44 -9.36
N PRO A 169 3.54 -4.57 -9.07
CA PRO A 169 2.68 -5.51 -9.80
C PRO A 169 2.42 -5.07 -11.24
N TYR A 170 2.48 -3.76 -11.52
CA TYR A 170 2.22 -3.20 -12.84
C TYR A 170 3.47 -2.59 -13.48
N VAL A 171 3.63 -2.84 -14.77
CA VAL A 171 4.51 -2.07 -15.64
C VAL A 171 3.68 -0.96 -16.29
N ILE A 172 4.15 0.28 -16.21
CA ILE A 172 3.42 1.44 -16.70
C ILE A 172 3.98 1.85 -18.07
N LEU A 173 3.12 1.87 -19.08
CA LEU A 173 3.46 2.26 -20.44
C LEU A 173 2.58 3.43 -20.90
N PHE A 174 3.16 4.32 -21.68
CA PHE A 174 2.46 5.36 -22.41
C PHE A 174 2.59 5.13 -23.91
N LEU A 175 1.46 5.24 -24.59
CA LEU A 175 1.32 5.14 -26.03
C LEU A 175 0.92 6.51 -26.55
N ASN A 176 1.65 7.04 -27.52
CA ASN A 176 1.38 8.37 -28.11
C ASN A 176 0.09 8.43 -28.94
N GLU A 177 -0.62 7.32 -29.07
CA GLU A 177 -1.86 7.21 -29.83
C GLU A 177 -2.94 6.63 -28.92
N ILE A 178 -4.14 7.18 -29.02
CA ILE A 178 -5.33 6.60 -28.39
C ILE A 178 -5.66 5.30 -29.12
N LYS A 179 -5.57 4.17 -28.43
CA LYS A 179 -5.89 2.85 -29.02
C LYS A 179 -7.01 2.17 -28.27
N ASN A 180 -7.90 1.51 -28.99
CA ASN A 180 -8.83 0.57 -28.39
C ASN A 180 -8.17 -0.81 -28.37
N LEU A 181 -7.47 -1.14 -27.29
CA LEU A 181 -6.70 -2.37 -27.16
C LEU A 181 -7.49 -3.42 -26.38
N ARG A 182 -7.37 -4.67 -26.81
CA ARG A 182 -7.86 -5.79 -26.02
C ARG A 182 -6.93 -6.06 -24.84
N MET A 183 -7.41 -5.72 -23.66
CA MET A 183 -6.70 -5.89 -22.40
C MET A 183 -6.89 -7.29 -21.83
N ARG A 184 -5.86 -7.84 -21.19
CA ARG A 184 -6.00 -9.07 -20.40
C ARG A 184 -6.74 -8.73 -19.12
N LYS A 185 -7.35 -9.75 -18.50
CA LYS A 185 -7.85 -9.62 -17.14
C LYS A 185 -6.67 -9.21 -16.23
N GLY A 186 -6.81 -8.06 -15.56
CA GLY A 186 -5.77 -7.48 -14.70
C GLY A 186 -4.99 -6.33 -15.34
N ASP A 187 -4.91 -6.24 -16.67
CA ASP A 187 -4.33 -5.06 -17.33
C ASP A 187 -5.35 -3.89 -17.32
N PHE A 188 -4.87 -2.65 -17.30
CA PHE A 188 -5.69 -1.44 -17.42
C PHE A 188 -5.25 -0.58 -18.59
N LEU A 189 -6.23 -0.01 -19.29
CA LEU A 189 -6.05 0.96 -20.36
C LEU A 189 -6.84 2.21 -20.00
N LEU A 190 -6.17 3.35 -19.95
CA LEU A 190 -6.77 4.65 -19.72
C LEU A 190 -6.45 5.56 -20.89
N ASN A 191 -7.48 5.98 -21.62
CA ASN A 191 -7.31 6.96 -22.69
C ASN A 191 -7.24 8.38 -22.10
N LEU A 192 -6.14 9.05 -22.42
CA LEU A 192 -5.84 10.44 -22.11
C LEU A 192 -5.94 11.26 -23.41
N GLU A 193 -5.82 12.58 -23.31
CA GLU A 193 -5.95 13.46 -24.47
C GLU A 193 -4.81 13.29 -25.48
N ASN A 194 -3.60 13.06 -24.98
CA ASN A 194 -2.38 12.96 -25.77
C ASN A 194 -1.89 11.52 -25.99
N GLY A 195 -2.70 10.52 -25.64
CA GLY A 195 -2.31 9.12 -25.76
C GLY A 195 -3.08 8.17 -24.84
N SER A 196 -2.57 6.95 -24.70
CA SER A 196 -3.12 5.95 -23.78
C SER A 196 -2.09 5.57 -22.72
N LEU A 197 -2.51 5.58 -21.46
CA LEU A 197 -1.76 5.00 -20.35
C LEU A 197 -2.18 3.54 -20.18
N VAL A 198 -1.20 2.66 -20.04
CA VAL A 198 -1.39 1.22 -19.92
C VAL A 198 -0.69 0.72 -18.67
N LEU A 199 -1.43 0.07 -17.76
CA LEU A 199 -0.86 -0.66 -16.64
C LEU A 199 -0.93 -2.14 -16.97
N LEU A 200 0.22 -2.77 -17.20
CA LEU A 200 0.32 -4.19 -17.50
C LEU A 200 0.58 -4.98 -16.24
N GLU A 201 -0.28 -5.93 -15.91
CA GLU A 201 -0.04 -6.81 -14.77
C GLU A 201 1.13 -7.75 -15.09
N LYS A 202 2.20 -7.64 -14.30
CA LYS A 202 3.45 -8.36 -14.52
C LYS A 202 3.33 -9.83 -14.10
N GLY A 203 2.65 -10.10 -12.98
CA GLY A 203 2.72 -11.39 -12.29
C GLY A 203 4.17 -11.83 -12.08
N ASN A 204 4.47 -13.10 -12.40
CA ASN A 204 5.81 -13.70 -12.25
C ASN A 204 6.79 -13.35 -13.37
N LYS A 205 6.41 -12.53 -14.36
CA LYS A 205 7.28 -12.20 -15.50
C LYS A 205 8.31 -11.15 -15.13
N THR A 206 9.38 -11.05 -15.92
CA THR A 206 10.24 -9.87 -15.92
C THR A 206 9.53 -8.71 -16.62
N VAL A 207 10.01 -7.48 -16.39
CA VAL A 207 9.47 -6.27 -17.04
C VAL A 207 9.54 -6.40 -18.57
N SER A 208 10.69 -6.76 -19.13
CA SER A 208 10.85 -6.94 -20.59
C SER A 208 9.90 -8.01 -21.13
N GLN A 209 9.77 -9.17 -20.47
CA GLN A 209 8.83 -10.21 -20.91
C GLN A 209 7.37 -9.73 -20.94
N ALA A 210 6.97 -8.91 -19.96
CA ALA A 210 5.62 -8.33 -19.92
C ALA A 210 5.40 -7.33 -21.07
N VAL A 211 6.37 -6.43 -21.28
CA VAL A 211 6.33 -5.40 -22.33
C VAL A 211 6.37 -6.02 -23.73
N ASP A 212 7.36 -6.86 -24.03
CA ASP A 212 7.54 -7.49 -25.34
C ASP A 212 6.32 -8.34 -25.72
N GLY A 213 5.76 -9.06 -24.75
CA GLY A 213 4.53 -9.83 -24.93
C GLY A 213 3.30 -8.96 -25.20
N PHE A 214 3.23 -7.75 -24.64
CA PHE A 214 2.17 -6.77 -24.93
C PHE A 214 2.38 -6.10 -26.30
N LEU A 215 3.58 -5.65 -26.62
CA LEU A 215 3.86 -4.99 -27.90
C LEU A 215 3.56 -5.94 -29.07
N LYS A 216 4.03 -7.19 -29.00
CA LYS A 216 3.80 -8.21 -30.03
C LYS A 216 2.32 -8.51 -30.25
N ARG A 217 1.54 -8.66 -29.17
CA ARG A 217 0.11 -9.01 -29.28
C ARG A 217 -0.76 -7.83 -29.73
N SER A 218 -0.35 -6.61 -29.41
CA SER A 218 -1.09 -5.38 -29.70
C SER A 218 -0.71 -4.77 -31.04
N GLY A 219 0.31 -5.29 -31.73
CA GLY A 219 0.83 -4.72 -32.97
C GLY A 219 1.43 -3.32 -32.78
N ILE A 220 1.97 -3.05 -31.58
CA ILE A 220 2.56 -1.75 -31.24
C ILE A 220 4.08 -1.88 -31.35
N GLU A 221 4.71 -0.98 -32.12
CA GLU A 221 6.15 -1.01 -32.32
C GLU A 221 6.92 -0.43 -31.14
N ARG A 222 6.40 0.64 -30.52
CA ARG A 222 7.06 1.37 -29.44
C ARG A 222 6.06 1.84 -28.39
N ALA A 223 6.50 1.80 -27.13
CA ALA A 223 5.82 2.39 -25.99
C ALA A 223 6.85 3.06 -25.09
N LYS A 224 6.50 4.18 -24.46
CA LYS A 224 7.35 4.82 -23.45
C LYS A 224 7.05 4.15 -22.11
N MET A 225 8.06 3.65 -21.41
CA MET A 225 7.88 3.20 -20.03
C MET A 225 7.91 4.40 -19.10
N LEU A 226 7.01 4.43 -18.12
CA LEU A 226 6.91 5.49 -17.12
C LEU A 226 7.11 4.93 -15.72
N ASN A 227 7.51 5.78 -14.79
CA ASN A 227 7.32 5.53 -13.36
C ASN A 227 5.94 6.02 -12.87
N GLU A 228 5.63 5.75 -11.61
CA GLU A 228 4.34 6.12 -10.99
C GLU A 228 4.09 7.63 -11.00
N ASP A 229 5.11 8.45 -10.71
CA ASP A 229 4.98 9.91 -10.66
C ASP A 229 4.76 10.53 -12.04
N GLU A 230 5.51 10.06 -13.05
CA GLU A 230 5.29 10.47 -14.44
C GLU A 230 3.88 10.14 -14.92
N ALA A 231 3.37 8.95 -14.57
CA ALA A 231 2.02 8.53 -14.92
C ALA A 231 0.94 9.33 -14.19
N LEU A 232 1.11 9.59 -12.90
CA LEU A 232 0.19 10.43 -12.12
C LEU A 232 0.14 11.87 -12.63
N ASN A 233 1.28 12.43 -13.03
CA ASN A 233 1.32 13.76 -13.63
C ASN A 233 0.51 13.82 -14.93
N LEU A 234 0.57 12.78 -15.77
CA LEU A 234 -0.25 12.68 -16.98
C LEU A 234 -1.75 12.57 -16.68
N ILE A 235 -2.13 11.88 -15.59
CA ILE A 235 -3.53 11.78 -15.15
C ILE A 235 -4.03 13.12 -14.60
N ASN A 236 -3.21 13.80 -13.79
CA ASN A 236 -3.61 15.05 -13.13
C ASN A 236 -3.71 16.24 -14.10
N PHE A 237 -2.94 16.25 -15.19
CA PHE A 237 -3.10 17.23 -16.27
C PHE A 237 -4.52 17.21 -16.89
N LYS A 238 -5.24 16.08 -16.80
CA LYS A 238 -6.65 15.93 -17.22
C LYS A 238 -7.64 16.47 -16.17
N ASN A 239 -7.23 16.60 -14.91
CA ASN A 239 -8.12 16.97 -13.80
C ASN A 239 -8.13 18.47 -13.51
N SER A 240 -7.08 19.23 -13.88
CA SER A 240 -7.08 20.70 -13.73
C SER A 240 -8.23 21.36 -14.48
N ASP A 241 -8.61 20.83 -15.64
CA ASP A 241 -9.67 21.39 -16.49
C ASP A 241 -11.09 20.90 -16.08
N LYS A 242 -11.17 19.89 -15.21
CA LYS A 242 -12.44 19.32 -14.72
C LYS A 242 -12.79 19.72 -13.29
N GLU A 243 -11.80 19.85 -12.41
CA GLU A 243 -12.04 20.30 -11.03
C GLU A 243 -12.51 21.76 -10.99
N GLU A 244 -12.01 22.65 -11.88
CA GLU A 244 -12.55 24.02 -12.02
C GLU A 244 -14.06 24.03 -12.35
N LYS A 245 -14.52 23.13 -13.23
CA LYS A 245 -15.94 23.06 -13.61
C LYS A 245 -16.85 22.51 -12.50
N ILE A 246 -16.37 21.57 -11.69
CA ILE A 246 -17.16 21.00 -10.58
C ILE A 246 -17.30 22.04 -9.45
N TYR A 247 -16.31 22.92 -9.25
CA TYR A 247 -16.43 24.02 -8.29
C TYR A 247 -17.30 25.17 -8.80
N GLU A 248 -17.32 25.46 -10.11
CA GLU A 248 -18.20 26.47 -10.70
C GLU A 248 -19.69 26.06 -10.76
N GLU A 249 -20.00 24.76 -10.90
CA GLU A 249 -21.39 24.27 -10.92
C GLU A 249 -22.01 24.12 -9.52
N ASN A 250 -21.23 24.27 -8.45
CA ASN A 250 -21.68 24.16 -7.06
C ASN A 250 -21.56 25.48 -6.25
N LEU A 251 -21.43 26.62 -6.96
CA LEU A 251 -21.50 27.99 -6.44
C LEU A 251 -22.69 28.75 -7.05
#